data_AF-Q0AAC3-F1
#
_entry.id   AF-Q0AAC3-F1
#
_cell.length_a   1.000
_cell.length_b   1.000
_cell.length_c   1.000
_cell.angle_alpha   90.00
_cell.angle_beta   90.00
_cell.angle_gamma   90.00
#
_symmetry.space_group_name_H-M   'P 1'
#
loop_
_entity.id
_entity.type
_entity.pdbx_description
1 polymer ?
#
loop_
_entity_poly.entity_id
_entity_poly.type
_entity_poly.pdbx_seq_one_letter_code
_entity_poly.pdbx_strand_id
1 'polypeptide(L)'
;MVTPAQHPTSPPLQRQSPSQGGAALVVALLILLVLTVIGISTAGVTLLQERMAANTKQQTAALFAAESGIAEVLWWLERPNNPLTCETNMLSGTPGGRFTRFQVDCTEVLPGQLGGCGPGADACYRLLSTGDHLSADGEVQARRRVETLVGIAPGRDFGDVADAAVSCFGVSISCSVNAGGSPGSVDGRDYPVPADFECEGAGCRTSLDPDRNAEGTVDKTGARLWGDGELAGGSNQYAGNPASEMISEPFQAESAWNAWFDAWVEISDALGEPAVVTGAVNQTGELGTRTSPQFSRLASGSSVAGNLSGAGVLVVEAGVSFEGTMSYEGLVILMPGASLNTGNSTFYGAVIGLDGQVLDDPSGTGSTAITISGNGEIRFSSQALDNARRLLGPAGVEVLSWRHL
;
A
#
# COMPACT_ATOMS: atom_id res chain seq x y z
N MET A 1 -57.14 -127.50 -10.09
CA MET A 1 -56.72 -127.93 -8.73
C MET A 1 -56.34 -126.69 -7.93
N VAL A 2 -57.22 -126.26 -7.02
CA VAL A 2 -56.97 -125.91 -5.60
C VAL A 2 -55.71 -125.08 -5.23
N THR A 3 -55.96 -123.77 -4.97
CA THR A 3 -55.51 -122.91 -3.81
C THR A 3 -54.04 -122.40 -3.72
N PRO A 4 -53.69 -121.45 -2.82
CA PRO A 4 -53.50 -120.01 -3.15
C PRO A 4 -52.17 -119.43 -2.59
N ALA A 5 -51.85 -118.15 -2.83
CA ALA A 5 -50.84 -117.40 -2.05
C ALA A 5 -51.09 -115.88 -2.20
N GLN A 6 -51.76 -115.24 -1.25
CA GLN A 6 -51.20 -114.45 -0.14
C GLN A 6 -50.36 -113.23 -0.57
N HIS A 7 -50.94 -112.07 -0.22
CA HIS A 7 -50.42 -110.72 -0.23
C HIS A 7 -49.19 -110.57 0.68
N PRO A 8 -48.26 -109.65 0.36
CA PRO A 8 -47.73 -108.80 1.43
C PRO A 8 -47.73 -107.31 1.09
N THR A 9 -48.34 -106.58 2.01
CA THR A 9 -48.10 -105.22 2.50
C THR A 9 -46.86 -104.48 1.98
N SER A 10 -47.11 -103.28 1.46
CA SER A 10 -46.12 -102.22 1.18
C SER A 10 -45.39 -101.75 2.45
N PRO A 11 -44.07 -101.46 2.38
CA PRO A 11 -43.32 -100.95 3.51
C PRO A 11 -43.70 -99.49 3.83
N PRO A 12 -43.63 -99.06 5.10
CA PRO A 12 -43.81 -97.66 5.45
C PRO A 12 -42.61 -96.83 4.97
N LEU A 13 -42.88 -95.64 4.42
CA LEU A 13 -41.86 -94.61 4.19
C LEU A 13 -41.27 -94.20 5.54
N GLN A 14 -40.08 -94.71 5.86
CA GLN A 14 -39.28 -94.23 6.98
C GLN A 14 -38.91 -92.77 6.73
N ARG A 15 -39.61 -91.86 7.43
CA ARG A 15 -39.18 -90.48 7.60
C ARG A 15 -37.93 -90.50 8.46
N GLN A 16 -36.77 -90.57 7.83
CA GLN A 16 -35.50 -90.27 8.49
C GLN A 16 -35.54 -88.78 8.88
N SER A 17 -36.00 -88.49 10.10
CA SER A 17 -35.65 -87.24 10.76
C SER A 17 -34.20 -87.39 11.20
N PRO A 18 -33.22 -86.75 10.54
CA PRO A 18 -31.86 -86.81 11.01
C PRO A 18 -31.84 -86.15 12.39
N SER A 19 -31.40 -86.89 13.39
CA SER A 19 -31.16 -86.37 14.74
C SER A 19 -29.96 -85.41 14.70
N GLN A 20 -30.14 -84.22 14.14
CA GLN A 20 -29.21 -83.09 14.23
C GLN A 20 -29.66 -82.16 15.37
N GLY A 21 -29.68 -82.69 16.59
CA GLY A 21 -30.26 -82.00 17.75
C GLY A 21 -29.31 -81.13 18.58
N GLY A 22 -28.01 -81.09 18.28
CA GLY A 22 -27.03 -80.36 19.11
C GLY A 22 -26.00 -79.55 18.34
N ALA A 23 -25.46 -80.10 17.24
CA ALA A 23 -24.39 -79.44 16.48
C ALA A 23 -24.87 -78.15 15.78
N ALA A 24 -26.12 -78.10 15.30
CA ALA A 24 -26.66 -76.94 14.60
C ALA A 24 -26.75 -75.69 15.50
N LEU A 25 -27.09 -75.86 16.78
CA LEU A 25 -27.17 -74.75 17.74
C LEU A 25 -25.77 -74.23 18.12
N VAL A 26 -24.79 -75.12 18.24
CA VAL A 26 -23.39 -74.74 18.49
C VAL A 26 -22.82 -73.99 17.28
N VAL A 27 -23.05 -74.48 16.06
CA VAL A 27 -22.60 -73.81 14.82
C VAL A 27 -23.30 -72.46 14.65
N ALA A 28 -24.62 -72.36 14.91
CA ALA A 28 -25.35 -71.09 14.86
C ALA A 28 -24.82 -70.08 15.88
N LEU A 29 -24.48 -70.52 17.10
CA LEU A 29 -23.92 -69.66 18.14
C LEU A 29 -22.49 -69.21 17.81
N LEU A 30 -21.67 -70.10 17.23
CA LEU A 30 -20.34 -69.74 16.74
C LEU A 30 -20.40 -68.72 15.59
N ILE A 31 -21.29 -68.92 14.62
CA ILE A 31 -21.48 -67.97 13.51
C ILE A 31 -22.00 -66.64 14.04
N LEU A 32 -22.96 -66.64 14.97
CA LEU A 32 -23.48 -65.43 15.60
C LEU A 32 -22.38 -64.69 16.36
N LEU A 33 -21.53 -65.41 17.10
CA LEU A 33 -20.39 -64.83 17.82
C LEU A 33 -19.35 -64.22 16.86
N VAL A 34 -19.07 -64.87 15.73
CA VAL A 34 -18.17 -64.30 14.72
C VAL A 34 -18.78 -63.04 14.10
N LEU A 35 -20.07 -63.06 13.76
CA LEU A 35 -20.77 -61.91 13.21
C LEU A 35 -20.85 -60.73 14.19
N THR A 36 -21.02 -60.97 15.49
CA THR A 36 -21.05 -59.90 16.49
C THR A 36 -19.68 -59.28 16.71
N VAL A 37 -18.60 -60.08 16.73
CA VAL A 37 -17.23 -59.56 16.80
C VAL A 37 -16.92 -58.67 15.59
N ILE A 38 -17.30 -59.11 14.38
CA ILE A 38 -17.15 -58.30 13.17
C ILE A 38 -17.98 -57.02 13.28
N GLY A 39 -19.24 -57.11 13.72
CA GLY A 39 -20.12 -55.95 13.92
C GLY A 39 -19.51 -54.89 14.86
N ILE A 40 -18.98 -55.33 16.01
CA ILE A 40 -18.33 -54.43 16.99
C ILE A 40 -17.06 -53.82 16.40
N SER A 41 -16.22 -54.61 15.71
CA SER A 41 -15.00 -54.11 15.07
C SER A 41 -15.30 -53.06 13.99
N THR A 42 -16.32 -53.29 13.15
CA THR A 42 -16.72 -52.31 12.12
C THR A 42 -17.24 -51.00 12.71
N ALA A 43 -18.06 -51.07 13.77
CA ALA A 43 -18.54 -49.88 14.48
C ALA A 43 -17.38 -49.07 15.10
N GLY A 44 -16.36 -49.74 15.63
CA GLY A 44 -15.15 -49.10 16.14
C GLY A 44 -14.36 -48.33 15.08
N VAL A 45 -14.25 -48.89 13.86
CA VAL A 45 -13.59 -48.22 12.73
C VAL A 45 -14.37 -46.99 12.28
N THR A 46 -15.70 -47.06 12.21
CA THR A 46 -16.55 -45.92 11.83
C THR A 46 -16.39 -44.74 12.79
N LEU A 47 -16.38 -45.00 14.10
CA LEU A 47 -16.20 -43.94 15.11
C LEU A 47 -14.82 -43.26 14.99
N LEU A 48 -13.77 -44.02 14.71
CA LEU A 48 -12.43 -43.45 14.48
C LEU A 48 -12.40 -42.59 13.21
N GLN A 49 -13.02 -43.05 12.14
CA GLN A 49 -13.13 -42.29 10.89
C GLN A 49 -13.91 -40.98 11.10
N GLU A 50 -14.99 -41.01 11.87
CA GLU A 50 -15.76 -39.81 12.21
C GLU A 50 -14.92 -38.82 13.01
N ARG A 51 -14.17 -39.28 14.01
CA ARG A 51 -13.27 -38.41 14.80
C ARG A 51 -12.13 -37.85 13.97
N MET A 52 -11.54 -38.65 13.08
CA MET A 52 -10.53 -38.16 12.15
C MET A 52 -11.11 -37.12 11.19
N ALA A 53 -12.29 -37.38 10.60
CA ALA A 53 -12.96 -36.43 9.72
C ALA A 53 -13.32 -35.12 10.44
N ALA A 54 -13.80 -35.21 11.69
CA ALA A 54 -14.07 -34.04 12.52
C ALA A 54 -12.79 -33.25 12.83
N ASN A 55 -11.70 -33.93 13.19
CA ASN A 55 -10.40 -33.29 13.43
C ASN A 55 -9.88 -32.63 12.15
N THR A 56 -9.88 -33.33 11.02
CA THR A 56 -9.48 -32.75 9.73
C THR A 56 -10.31 -31.52 9.39
N LYS A 57 -11.63 -31.56 9.58
CA LYS A 57 -12.49 -30.40 9.36
C LYS A 57 -12.12 -29.20 10.24
N GLN A 58 -11.89 -29.43 11.54
CA GLN A 58 -11.48 -28.38 12.48
C GLN A 58 -10.12 -27.79 12.11
N GLN A 59 -9.17 -28.64 11.71
CA GLN A 59 -7.84 -28.23 11.24
C GLN A 59 -7.92 -27.37 9.96
N THR A 60 -8.75 -27.76 9.00
CA THR A 60 -8.98 -26.97 7.78
C THR A 60 -9.63 -25.62 8.08
N ALA A 61 -10.61 -25.58 8.99
CA ALA A 61 -11.25 -24.32 9.39
C ALA A 61 -10.27 -23.37 10.09
N ALA A 62 -9.42 -23.89 10.98
CA ALA A 62 -8.36 -23.12 11.61
C ALA A 62 -7.35 -22.59 10.58
N LEU A 63 -7.03 -23.37 9.53
CA LEU A 63 -6.15 -22.92 8.46
C LEU A 63 -6.76 -21.77 7.66
N PHE A 64 -8.02 -21.89 7.22
CA PHE A 64 -8.69 -20.80 6.49
C PHE A 64 -8.82 -19.53 7.32
N ALA A 65 -9.00 -19.64 8.64
CA ALA A 65 -8.96 -18.48 9.51
C ALA A 65 -7.58 -17.79 9.48
N ALA A 66 -6.49 -18.56 9.58
CA ALA A 66 -5.13 -18.01 9.49
C ALA A 66 -4.88 -17.33 8.13
N GLU A 67 -5.26 -17.96 7.02
CA GLU A 67 -5.12 -17.40 5.68
C GLU A 67 -5.93 -16.10 5.50
N SER A 68 -7.14 -16.05 6.08
CA SER A 68 -7.97 -14.84 6.07
C SER A 68 -7.27 -13.69 6.77
N GLY A 69 -6.59 -13.96 7.90
CA GLY A 69 -5.83 -12.94 8.62
C GLY A 69 -4.69 -12.35 7.78
N ILE A 70 -3.94 -13.18 7.05
CA ILE A 70 -2.89 -12.68 6.15
C ILE A 70 -3.51 -11.89 5.00
N ALA A 71 -4.58 -12.40 4.38
CA ALA A 71 -5.25 -11.71 3.28
C ALA A 71 -5.75 -10.31 3.69
N GLU A 72 -6.28 -10.16 4.91
CA GLU A 72 -6.73 -8.88 5.44
C GLU A 72 -5.56 -7.91 5.66
N VAL A 73 -4.43 -8.40 6.18
CA VAL A 73 -3.22 -7.57 6.29
C VAL A 73 -2.72 -7.17 4.91
N LEU A 74 -2.55 -8.10 3.96
CA LEU A 74 -2.08 -7.77 2.61
C LEU A 74 -2.97 -6.71 1.94
N TRP A 75 -4.29 -6.86 2.05
CA TRP A 75 -5.22 -5.86 1.54
C TRP A 75 -5.10 -4.49 2.24
N TRP A 76 -4.78 -4.47 3.54
CA TRP A 76 -4.47 -3.23 4.26
C TRP A 76 -3.20 -2.56 3.72
N LEU A 77 -2.19 -3.35 3.35
CA LEU A 77 -0.90 -2.86 2.81
C LEU A 77 -0.98 -2.34 1.39
N GLU A 78 -1.87 -2.90 0.57
CA GLU A 78 -2.10 -2.42 -0.80
C GLU A 78 -2.74 -1.01 -0.84
N ARG A 79 -3.21 -0.49 0.31
CA ARG A 79 -3.80 0.85 0.40
C ARG A 79 -2.73 1.93 0.57
N PRO A 80 -2.89 3.10 -0.06
CA PRO A 80 -1.99 4.24 0.14
C PRO A 80 -1.94 4.68 1.62
N ASN A 81 -0.77 5.15 2.09
CA ASN A 81 -0.55 5.72 3.42
C ASN A 81 -0.90 4.80 4.62
N ASN A 82 -0.82 3.48 4.44
CA ASN A 82 -1.02 2.51 5.51
C ASN A 82 0.33 1.89 5.95
N PRO A 83 1.15 2.61 6.75
CA PRO A 83 2.40 2.05 7.24
C PRO A 83 2.13 0.84 8.13
N LEU A 84 2.99 -0.18 8.02
CA LEU A 84 3.02 -1.28 8.98
C LEU A 84 3.78 -0.85 10.23
N THR A 85 3.04 -0.66 11.32
CA THR A 85 3.63 -0.66 12.66
C THR A 85 3.60 -2.10 13.18
N CYS A 86 4.77 -2.75 13.21
CA CYS A 86 4.84 -4.11 13.71
C CYS A 86 4.63 -4.18 15.22
N GLU A 87 3.58 -4.88 15.62
CA GLU A 87 3.29 -5.19 17.01
C GLU A 87 2.80 -6.65 17.15
N THR A 88 2.80 -7.16 18.38
CA THR A 88 2.11 -8.40 18.74
C THR A 88 0.60 -8.19 18.70
N ASN A 89 -0.15 -9.14 18.13
CA ASN A 89 -1.60 -9.04 17.93
C ASN A 89 -2.00 -7.83 17.08
N MET A 90 -1.22 -7.51 16.04
CA MET A 90 -1.45 -6.40 15.13
C MET A 90 -2.89 -6.38 14.57
N LEU A 91 -3.42 -7.56 14.25
CA LEU A 91 -4.78 -7.71 13.74
C LEU A 91 -5.44 -8.97 14.32
N SER A 92 -6.72 -8.88 14.65
CA SER A 92 -7.52 -10.06 15.01
C SER A 92 -8.94 -9.94 14.49
N GLY A 93 -9.52 -11.07 14.09
CA GLY A 93 -10.85 -11.10 13.49
C GLY A 93 -11.52 -12.47 13.61
N THR A 94 -12.81 -12.52 13.29
CA THR A 94 -13.64 -13.74 13.35
C THR A 94 -14.28 -14.04 12.00
N PRO A 95 -13.52 -14.59 11.04
CA PRO A 95 -14.03 -14.85 9.70
C PRO A 95 -15.12 -15.92 9.75
N GLY A 96 -16.31 -15.60 9.22
CA GLY A 96 -17.40 -16.57 9.05
C GLY A 96 -18.17 -17.00 10.30
N GLY A 97 -17.97 -16.36 11.47
CA GLY A 97 -18.80 -16.58 12.67
C GLY A 97 -18.02 -16.79 13.98
N ARG A 98 -18.71 -17.27 15.03
CA ARG A 98 -18.19 -17.35 16.41
C ARG A 98 -17.15 -18.43 16.69
N PHE A 99 -16.96 -19.38 15.78
CA PHE A 99 -16.13 -20.58 16.03
C PHE A 99 -14.74 -20.51 15.41
N THR A 100 -14.42 -19.44 14.70
CA THR A 100 -13.12 -19.25 14.06
C THR A 100 -12.62 -17.86 14.34
N ARG A 101 -11.35 -17.76 14.70
CA ARG A 101 -10.67 -16.47 14.84
C ARG A 101 -9.27 -16.54 14.27
N PHE A 102 -8.75 -15.40 13.88
CA PHE A 102 -7.33 -15.26 13.57
C PHE A 102 -6.70 -14.17 14.41
N GLN A 103 -5.38 -14.26 14.54
CA GLN A 103 -4.53 -13.25 15.13
C GLN A 103 -3.26 -13.17 14.30
N VAL A 104 -2.90 -11.98 13.83
CA VAL A 104 -1.67 -11.73 13.07
C VAL A 104 -0.67 -11.00 13.95
N ASP A 105 0.53 -11.55 14.02
CA ASP A 105 1.71 -10.92 14.62
C ASP A 105 2.65 -10.45 13.51
N CYS A 106 3.26 -9.29 13.68
CA CYS A 106 4.19 -8.69 12.72
C CYS A 106 5.59 -8.60 13.34
N THR A 107 6.62 -8.88 12.56
CA THR A 107 8.01 -8.59 12.96
C THR A 107 8.77 -8.02 11.77
N GLU A 108 9.42 -6.88 11.97
CA GLU A 108 10.33 -6.32 10.98
C GLU A 108 11.58 -7.20 10.84
N VAL A 109 12.01 -7.43 9.61
CA VAL A 109 13.19 -8.23 9.29
C VAL A 109 14.20 -7.36 8.57
N LEU A 110 15.41 -7.26 9.11
CA LEU A 110 16.46 -6.46 8.49
C LEU A 110 16.90 -7.09 7.16
N PRO A 111 17.09 -6.31 6.08
CA PRO A 111 17.44 -6.82 4.74
C PRO A 111 18.65 -7.77 4.71
N GLY A 112 19.63 -7.52 5.59
CA GLY A 112 20.85 -8.34 5.70
C GLY A 112 20.64 -9.78 6.19
N GLN A 113 19.48 -10.12 6.76
CA GLN A 113 19.18 -11.48 7.22
C GLN A 113 18.67 -12.41 6.11
N LEU A 114 18.20 -11.86 4.99
CA LEU A 114 17.52 -12.60 3.92
C LEU A 114 18.24 -12.49 2.56
N GLY A 115 19.29 -11.68 2.47
CA GLY A 115 19.93 -11.34 1.19
C GLY A 115 19.17 -10.29 0.37
N GLY A 116 18.25 -9.55 1.01
CA GLY A 116 17.39 -8.54 0.39
C GLY A 116 15.89 -8.76 0.66
N CYS A 117 15.07 -7.77 0.32
CA CYS A 117 13.61 -7.77 0.53
C CYS A 117 12.79 -8.02 -0.74
N GLY A 118 13.40 -8.63 -1.75
CA GLY A 118 12.87 -8.65 -3.11
C GLY A 118 13.26 -7.40 -3.89
N PRO A 119 13.03 -7.37 -5.21
CA PRO A 119 13.32 -6.21 -6.04
C PRO A 119 12.44 -5.02 -5.67
N GLY A 120 13.06 -3.89 -5.30
CA GLY A 120 12.37 -2.61 -5.06
C GLY A 120 11.72 -2.44 -3.68
N ALA A 121 11.91 -3.39 -2.75
CA ALA A 121 11.42 -3.28 -1.37
C ALA A 121 12.46 -2.71 -0.41
N ASP A 122 12.11 -1.65 0.32
CA ASP A 122 12.98 -1.02 1.32
C ASP A 122 12.89 -1.72 2.70
N ALA A 123 11.77 -2.39 2.97
CA ALA A 123 11.52 -3.07 4.23
C ALA A 123 10.91 -4.46 4.03
N CYS A 124 11.30 -5.40 4.89
CA CYS A 124 10.72 -6.74 4.98
C CYS A 124 9.95 -6.89 6.28
N TYR A 125 8.80 -7.55 6.20
CA TYR A 125 8.04 -7.94 7.37
C TYR A 125 7.71 -9.42 7.34
N ARG A 126 7.90 -10.08 8.48
CA ARG A 126 7.41 -11.42 8.73
C ARG A 126 6.04 -11.31 9.40
N LEU A 127 5.02 -11.81 8.73
CA LEU A 127 3.67 -11.89 9.27
C LEU A 127 3.41 -13.34 9.69
N LEU A 128 3.02 -13.53 10.95
CA LEU A 128 2.61 -14.81 11.50
C LEU A 128 1.13 -14.74 11.85
N SER A 129 0.29 -15.37 11.03
CA SER A 129 -1.14 -15.50 11.31
C SER A 129 -1.43 -16.82 12.01
N THR A 130 -2.04 -16.74 13.19
CA THR A 130 -2.55 -17.88 13.95
C THR A 130 -4.07 -17.94 13.82
N GLY A 131 -4.58 -19.01 13.21
CA GLY A 131 -6.00 -19.32 13.13
C GLY A 131 -6.40 -20.37 14.16
N ASP A 132 -7.47 -20.09 14.91
CA ASP A 132 -8.03 -20.98 15.92
C ASP A 132 -9.45 -21.40 15.52
N HIS A 133 -9.77 -22.69 15.68
CA HIS A 133 -11.14 -23.19 15.71
C HIS A 133 -11.56 -23.42 17.16
N LEU A 134 -12.67 -22.81 17.58
CA LEU A 134 -13.16 -22.78 18.95
C LEU A 134 -14.33 -23.75 19.16
N SER A 135 -14.51 -24.23 20.39
CA SER A 135 -15.74 -24.87 20.85
C SER A 135 -16.84 -23.82 21.09
N ALA A 136 -18.06 -24.26 21.42
CA ALA A 136 -19.13 -23.37 21.85
C ALA A 136 -18.81 -22.58 23.12
N ASP A 137 -17.94 -23.12 23.96
CA ASP A 137 -17.50 -22.50 25.21
C ASP A 137 -16.26 -21.61 25.00
N GLY A 138 -15.78 -21.47 23.75
CA GLY A 138 -14.64 -20.62 23.40
C GLY A 138 -13.27 -21.26 23.58
N GLU A 139 -13.18 -22.57 23.87
CA GLU A 139 -11.90 -23.27 23.98
C GLU A 139 -11.33 -23.61 22.61
N VAL A 140 -10.01 -23.44 22.43
CA VAL A 140 -9.32 -23.77 21.19
C VAL A 140 -9.28 -25.29 20.99
N GLN A 141 -10.00 -25.78 19.98
CA GLN A 141 -10.07 -27.19 19.58
C GLN A 141 -9.03 -27.55 18.51
N ALA A 142 -8.71 -26.60 17.64
CA ALA A 142 -7.64 -26.73 16.65
C ALA A 142 -6.96 -25.38 16.43
N ARG A 143 -5.66 -25.41 16.11
CA ARG A 143 -4.84 -24.24 15.82
C ARG A 143 -3.96 -24.52 14.61
N ARG A 144 -3.92 -23.57 13.67
CA ARG A 144 -3.02 -23.57 12.52
C ARG A 144 -2.33 -22.23 12.40
N ARG A 145 -1.14 -22.25 11.82
CA ARG A 145 -0.33 -21.06 11.62
C ARG A 145 0.10 -20.97 10.17
N VAL A 146 0.08 -19.75 9.65
CA VAL A 146 0.63 -19.42 8.36
C VAL A 146 1.62 -18.30 8.58
N GLU A 147 2.83 -18.50 8.07
CA GLU A 147 3.90 -17.53 8.08
C GLU A 147 4.10 -17.04 6.64
N THR A 148 4.13 -15.73 6.46
CA THR A 148 4.49 -15.11 5.19
C THR A 148 5.58 -14.08 5.42
N LEU A 149 6.48 -13.98 4.46
CA LEU A 149 7.43 -12.88 4.38
C LEU A 149 6.94 -11.95 3.29
N VAL A 150 6.82 -10.67 3.59
CA VAL A 150 6.41 -9.64 2.63
C VAL A 150 7.51 -8.59 2.50
N GLY A 151 7.81 -8.21 1.27
CA GLY A 151 8.57 -7.01 0.93
C GLY A 151 7.59 -5.88 0.70
N ILE A 152 7.84 -4.73 1.31
CA ILE A 152 7.10 -3.51 1.02
C ILE A 152 8.05 -2.60 0.27
N ALA A 153 7.75 -2.42 -1.01
CA ALA A 153 8.25 -1.26 -1.73
C ALA A 153 7.63 -0.04 -1.08
N PRO A 154 8.40 1.04 -0.85
CA PRO A 154 7.80 2.29 -0.45
C PRO A 154 6.62 2.53 -1.40
N GLY A 155 5.48 2.94 -0.83
CA GLY A 155 4.47 3.61 -1.63
C GLY A 155 5.23 4.60 -2.50
N ARG A 156 4.94 4.64 -3.81
CA ARG A 156 5.39 5.76 -4.62
C ARG A 156 4.65 6.98 -4.06
N ASP A 157 5.18 7.50 -2.98
CA ASP A 157 4.76 8.65 -2.21
C ASP A 157 5.85 9.68 -2.47
N PHE A 158 5.47 10.94 -2.54
CA PHE A 158 6.40 12.05 -2.55
C PHE A 158 7.29 12.09 -1.28
N GLY A 159 6.97 11.29 -0.25
CA GLY A 159 7.88 10.96 0.87
C GLY A 159 8.35 12.18 1.67
N ASP A 160 9.52 12.07 2.30
CA ASP A 160 10.23 13.17 2.98
C ASP A 160 10.70 14.27 2.00
N VAL A 161 10.44 14.14 0.69
CA VAL A 161 10.88 15.11 -0.32
C VAL A 161 9.90 16.29 -0.44
N ALA A 162 8.64 16.11 -0.03
CA ALA A 162 7.66 17.18 0.16
C ALA A 162 7.57 17.60 1.65
N ASP A 163 8.72 17.87 2.26
CA ASP A 163 8.88 18.25 3.66
C ASP A 163 8.74 19.77 3.93
N ALA A 164 8.61 20.57 2.88
CA ALA A 164 8.37 22.01 2.91
C ALA A 164 7.40 22.43 1.80
N ALA A 165 6.87 23.66 1.89
CA ALA A 165 6.12 24.25 0.77
C ALA A 165 7.04 24.45 -0.45
N VAL A 166 8.28 24.85 -0.19
CA VAL A 166 9.36 24.94 -1.16
C VAL A 166 10.59 24.22 -0.62
N SER A 167 11.06 23.21 -1.34
CA SER A 167 12.34 22.54 -1.08
C SER A 167 13.27 22.75 -2.27
N CYS A 168 14.55 22.97 -2.00
CA CYS A 168 15.51 23.11 -3.09
C CYS A 168 16.83 22.44 -2.78
N PHE A 169 17.31 21.69 -3.76
CA PHE A 169 18.47 20.81 -3.64
C PHE A 169 19.56 21.29 -4.61
N GLY A 170 20.71 21.70 -4.07
CA GLY A 170 21.86 22.12 -4.89
C GLY A 170 23.10 22.48 -4.08
N VAL A 171 24.22 22.67 -4.77
CA VAL A 171 25.47 23.16 -4.16
C VAL A 171 25.74 24.58 -4.67
N SER A 172 26.16 25.49 -3.79
CA SER A 172 26.40 26.92 -4.10
C SER A 172 25.15 27.73 -4.51
N ILE A 173 25.32 28.86 -5.22
CA ILE A 173 24.29 29.87 -5.54
C ILE A 173 23.25 29.39 -6.59
N SER A 174 23.25 28.09 -6.89
CA SER A 174 22.49 27.46 -7.96
C SER A 174 21.01 27.26 -7.64
N CYS A 175 20.62 27.31 -6.36
CA CYS A 175 19.23 27.43 -5.97
C CYS A 175 18.93 28.77 -5.33
N SER A 176 17.96 29.50 -5.89
CA SER A 176 17.43 30.73 -5.27
C SER A 176 15.93 30.66 -5.07
N VAL A 177 15.47 30.99 -3.86
CA VAL A 177 14.07 31.29 -3.57
C VAL A 177 13.97 32.79 -3.32
N ASN A 178 13.40 33.51 -4.27
CA ASN A 178 13.22 34.95 -4.23
C ASN A 178 11.77 35.27 -3.91
N ALA A 179 11.46 35.42 -2.62
CA ALA A 179 10.14 35.90 -2.21
C ALA A 179 10.09 37.43 -2.32
N GLY A 180 9.46 37.95 -3.37
CA GLY A 180 9.17 39.38 -3.56
C GLY A 180 7.70 39.74 -3.37
N GLY A 181 6.85 38.76 -3.08
CA GLY A 181 5.40 38.88 -3.02
C GLY A 181 4.83 39.35 -1.69
N SER A 182 3.51 39.19 -1.56
CA SER A 182 2.74 39.48 -0.35
C SER A 182 3.25 38.72 0.89
N PRO A 183 2.99 39.20 2.13
CA PRO A 183 3.32 38.45 3.33
C PRO A 183 2.72 37.03 3.33
N GLY A 184 3.51 36.05 3.74
CA GLY A 184 3.15 34.63 3.72
C GLY A 184 2.96 34.06 2.32
N SER A 185 3.64 34.60 1.31
CA SER A 185 3.60 34.10 -0.07
C SER A 185 4.19 32.69 -0.21
N VAL A 186 5.00 32.25 0.75
CA VAL A 186 5.43 30.85 0.89
C VAL A 186 5.03 30.38 2.30
N ASP A 187 4.22 29.35 2.40
CA ASP A 187 3.68 28.91 3.69
C ASP A 187 3.64 27.38 3.81
N GLY A 188 4.40 26.86 4.76
CA GLY A 188 4.53 25.43 5.09
C GLY A 188 3.39 24.85 5.92
N ARG A 189 2.46 25.67 6.39
CA ARG A 189 1.24 25.17 7.06
C ARG A 189 0.32 24.49 6.06
N ASP A 190 -0.47 23.53 6.52
CA ASP A 190 -1.33 22.72 5.65
C ASP A 190 -2.62 23.47 5.27
N TYR A 191 -2.73 23.86 4.00
CA TYR A 191 -3.91 24.50 3.44
C TYR A 191 -4.82 23.48 2.74
N PRO A 192 -6.15 23.58 2.92
CA PRO A 192 -7.08 22.86 2.06
C PRO A 192 -7.01 23.41 0.64
N VAL A 193 -7.19 22.53 -0.35
CA VAL A 193 -7.35 22.96 -1.75
C VAL A 193 -8.67 23.73 -1.94
N PRO A 194 -8.77 24.62 -2.94
CA PRO A 194 -9.97 25.43 -3.16
C PRO A 194 -11.21 24.57 -3.42
N ALA A 195 -12.38 25.02 -2.97
CA ALA A 195 -13.62 24.28 -3.23
C ALA A 195 -13.91 24.21 -4.74
N ASP A 196 -13.74 25.34 -5.43
CA ASP A 196 -13.81 25.45 -6.89
C ASP A 196 -12.42 25.16 -7.50
N PHE A 197 -12.32 24.11 -8.31
CA PHE A 197 -11.07 23.72 -8.97
C PHE A 197 -10.66 24.73 -10.04
N GLU A 198 -11.61 25.38 -10.71
CA GLU A 198 -11.36 26.34 -11.79
C GLU A 198 -11.31 27.79 -11.29
N CYS A 199 -11.02 27.98 -10.01
CA CYS A 199 -10.83 29.29 -9.42
C CYS A 199 -9.73 30.08 -10.14
N GLU A 200 -9.79 31.41 -10.07
CA GLU A 200 -8.77 32.28 -10.67
C GLU A 200 -8.20 33.29 -9.66
N GLY A 201 -6.88 33.48 -9.70
CA GLY A 201 -6.15 34.47 -8.91
C GLY A 201 -6.50 34.41 -7.42
N ALA A 202 -6.90 35.56 -6.84
CA ALA A 202 -7.26 35.64 -5.42
C ALA A 202 -8.48 34.79 -5.04
N GLY A 203 -9.34 34.41 -6.00
CA GLY A 203 -10.47 33.51 -5.76
C GLY A 203 -10.04 32.08 -5.40
N CYS A 204 -8.80 31.71 -5.69
CA CYS A 204 -8.23 30.44 -5.25
C CYS A 204 -7.75 30.44 -3.81
N ARG A 205 -7.62 31.58 -3.15
CA ARG A 205 -7.01 31.62 -1.82
C ARG A 205 -7.91 30.98 -0.78
N THR A 206 -7.37 29.99 -0.07
CA THR A 206 -8.01 29.33 1.05
C THR A 206 -7.43 29.82 2.37
N SER A 207 -8.23 29.77 3.43
CA SER A 207 -7.76 30.00 4.79
C SER A 207 -7.20 28.71 5.38
N LEU A 208 -6.28 28.86 6.34
CA LEU A 208 -5.80 27.75 7.15
C LEU A 208 -6.97 26.99 7.78
N ASP A 209 -6.86 25.66 7.76
CA ASP A 209 -7.76 24.78 8.47
C ASP A 209 -7.18 24.49 9.87
N PRO A 210 -7.83 24.93 10.96
CA PRO A 210 -7.35 24.69 12.32
C PRO A 210 -7.21 23.21 12.69
N ASP A 211 -8.03 22.33 12.09
CA ASP A 211 -8.01 20.90 12.40
C ASP A 211 -6.80 20.22 11.74
N ARG A 212 -6.36 20.71 10.57
CA ARG A 212 -5.16 20.23 9.87
C ARG A 212 -3.85 20.77 10.47
N ASN A 213 -3.94 21.90 11.17
CA ASN A 213 -2.82 22.60 11.79
C ASN A 213 -2.97 22.64 13.33
N ALA A 214 -3.61 21.61 13.90
CA ALA A 214 -3.77 21.49 15.35
C ALA A 214 -2.40 21.38 16.04
N GLU A 215 -2.29 21.87 17.27
CA GLU A 215 -1.02 21.86 18.01
C GLU A 215 -0.47 20.43 18.14
N GLY A 216 0.63 20.12 17.44
CA GLY A 216 1.22 18.78 17.34
C GLY A 216 1.09 18.08 15.98
N THR A 217 0.29 18.61 15.04
CA THR A 217 0.45 18.31 13.60
C THR A 217 1.64 19.11 13.07
N VAL A 218 2.53 18.46 12.32
CA VAL A 218 3.82 19.03 11.92
C VAL A 218 3.60 20.05 10.80
N ASP A 219 3.34 21.31 11.17
CA ASP A 219 3.56 22.46 10.29
C ASP A 219 4.88 22.23 9.55
N LYS A 220 4.82 22.19 8.21
CA LYS A 220 6.03 21.97 7.42
C LYS A 220 6.85 23.26 7.39
N THR A 221 8.08 23.12 6.91
CA THR A 221 8.92 24.28 6.69
C THR A 221 8.33 25.12 5.54
N GLY A 222 8.39 26.45 5.63
CA GLY A 222 7.98 27.29 4.50
C GLY A 222 8.92 27.10 3.31
N ALA A 223 10.18 27.50 3.48
CA ALA A 223 11.24 27.28 2.48
C ALA A 223 12.44 26.55 3.10
N ARG A 224 12.83 25.41 2.53
CA ARG A 224 14.00 24.63 2.94
C ARG A 224 15.03 24.59 1.82
N LEU A 225 16.23 25.08 2.09
CA LEU A 225 17.36 24.98 1.17
C LEU A 225 18.39 24.01 1.71
N TRP A 226 18.81 23.09 0.84
CA TRP A 226 19.91 22.17 1.09
C TRP A 226 21.14 22.72 0.38
N GLY A 227 22.21 23.00 1.12
CA GLY A 227 23.46 23.59 0.63
C GLY A 227 23.55 25.12 0.80
N ASP A 228 24.43 25.73 0.02
CA ASP A 228 24.78 27.17 0.07
C ASP A 228 23.88 28.06 -0.84
N GLY A 229 22.61 27.68 -1.01
CA GLY A 229 21.66 28.41 -1.86
C GLY A 229 21.23 29.77 -1.29
N GLU A 230 20.46 30.54 -2.06
CA GLU A 230 20.00 31.88 -1.70
C GLU A 230 18.52 31.89 -1.28
N LEU A 231 18.26 32.28 -0.03
CA LEU A 231 16.95 32.71 0.44
C LEU A 231 16.88 34.23 0.42
N ALA A 232 16.17 34.80 -0.56
CA ALA A 232 15.91 36.23 -0.62
C ALA A 232 14.44 36.53 -0.26
N GLY A 233 14.24 37.64 0.44
CA GLY A 233 12.92 38.05 0.93
C GLY A 233 12.95 38.48 2.40
N GLY A 234 11.95 39.25 2.82
CA GLY A 234 11.73 39.60 4.21
C GLY A 234 11.17 38.40 5.01
N SER A 235 11.45 38.38 6.31
CA SER A 235 10.98 37.34 7.25
C SER A 235 9.46 37.09 7.21
N ASN A 236 8.69 38.07 6.78
CA ASN A 236 7.23 38.00 6.76
C ASN A 236 6.67 37.32 5.50
N GLN A 237 7.50 36.97 4.53
CA GLN A 237 7.07 36.29 3.29
C GLN A 237 7.03 34.78 3.43
N TYR A 238 7.72 34.25 4.45
CA TYR A 238 7.78 32.84 4.78
C TYR A 238 6.95 32.56 6.04
N ALA A 239 6.20 31.47 6.02
CA ALA A 239 5.44 30.98 7.16
C ALA A 239 5.54 29.44 7.22
N GLY A 240 5.29 28.86 8.39
CA GLY A 240 5.56 27.45 8.68
C GLY A 240 6.42 27.29 9.93
N ASN A 241 6.83 26.06 10.22
CA ASN A 241 7.65 25.76 11.38
C ASN A 241 8.82 24.81 11.04
N PRO A 242 10.05 25.34 10.86
CA PRO A 242 10.39 26.77 10.82
C PRO A 242 9.82 27.47 9.56
N ALA A 243 9.73 28.81 9.59
CA ALA A 243 9.29 29.57 8.42
C ALA A 243 10.26 29.38 7.24
N SER A 244 11.56 29.35 7.50
CA SER A 244 12.59 29.01 6.53
C SER A 244 13.76 28.32 7.22
N GLU A 245 14.43 27.42 6.52
CA GLU A 245 15.58 26.67 7.02
C GLU A 245 16.64 26.52 5.94
N MET A 246 17.91 26.66 6.33
CA MET A 246 19.06 26.32 5.48
C MET A 246 19.84 25.19 6.15
N ILE A 247 20.05 24.10 5.41
CA ILE A 247 20.76 22.92 5.87
C ILE A 247 22.11 22.87 5.16
N SER A 248 23.20 23.10 5.89
CA SER A 248 24.56 23.25 5.36
C SER A 248 25.34 21.95 5.18
N GLU A 249 24.78 20.79 5.50
CA GLU A 249 25.46 19.48 5.49
C GLU A 249 25.03 18.65 4.26
N PRO A 250 25.79 18.64 3.15
CA PRO A 250 25.38 18.01 1.88
C PRO A 250 25.48 16.47 1.84
N PHE A 251 26.20 15.84 2.76
CA PHE A 251 26.82 14.52 2.50
C PHE A 251 25.98 13.27 2.84
N GLN A 252 24.82 13.40 3.48
CA GLN A 252 23.89 12.27 3.77
C GLN A 252 22.57 12.37 2.98
N ALA A 253 22.23 13.57 2.49
CA ALA A 253 21.06 13.79 1.63
C ALA A 253 21.33 13.44 0.17
N GLU A 254 22.60 13.37 -0.25
CA GLU A 254 23.01 13.07 -1.63
C GLU A 254 22.69 11.62 -2.07
N SER A 255 22.82 10.64 -1.16
CA SER A 255 22.41 9.25 -1.45
C SER A 255 20.90 9.08 -1.47
N ALA A 256 20.17 9.75 -0.56
CA ALA A 256 18.71 9.77 -0.55
C ALA A 256 18.15 10.52 -1.77
N TRP A 257 18.83 11.58 -2.20
CA TRP A 257 18.51 12.35 -3.40
C TRP A 257 18.78 11.55 -4.68
N ASN A 258 19.96 10.92 -4.81
CA ASN A 258 20.27 10.07 -5.96
C ASN A 258 19.35 8.86 -6.02
N ALA A 259 19.04 8.23 -4.87
CA ALA A 259 18.04 7.16 -4.82
C ALA A 259 16.64 7.67 -5.21
N TRP A 260 16.25 8.88 -4.78
CA TRP A 260 14.99 9.48 -5.19
C TRP A 260 14.97 9.84 -6.68
N PHE A 261 16.06 10.39 -7.21
CA PHE A 261 16.17 10.78 -8.62
C PHE A 261 16.18 9.55 -9.53
N ASP A 262 16.94 8.51 -9.17
CA ASP A 262 16.95 7.23 -9.89
C ASP A 262 15.58 6.55 -9.80
N ALA A 263 14.93 6.56 -8.62
CA ALA A 263 13.56 6.10 -8.47
C ALA A 263 12.56 6.95 -9.26
N TRP A 264 12.81 8.25 -9.41
CA TRP A 264 11.96 9.16 -10.19
C TRP A 264 12.08 8.89 -11.69
N VAL A 265 13.29 8.66 -12.20
CA VAL A 265 13.53 8.21 -13.58
C VAL A 265 12.83 6.87 -13.82
N GLU A 266 12.94 5.94 -12.88
CA GLU A 266 12.24 4.65 -12.95
C GLU A 266 10.70 4.82 -12.88
N ILE A 267 10.20 5.77 -12.09
CA ILE A 267 8.78 6.12 -12.02
C ILE A 267 8.31 6.73 -13.34
N SER A 268 9.07 7.65 -13.96
CA SER A 268 8.72 8.26 -15.25
C SER A 268 8.65 7.22 -16.37
N ASP A 269 9.56 6.24 -16.36
CA ASP A 269 9.57 5.15 -17.33
C ASP A 269 8.40 4.18 -17.09
N ALA A 270 8.06 3.90 -15.84
CA ALA A 270 7.02 2.95 -15.47
C ALA A 270 5.59 3.48 -15.61
N LEU A 271 5.36 4.79 -15.51
CA LEU A 271 4.04 5.40 -15.69
C LEU A 271 3.64 5.59 -17.17
N GLY A 272 4.56 5.28 -18.10
CA GLY A 272 4.51 5.79 -19.46
C GLY A 272 4.93 7.26 -19.46
N GLU A 273 5.81 7.64 -20.38
CA GLU A 273 6.40 8.98 -20.48
C GLU A 273 5.40 10.10 -20.12
N PRO A 274 5.83 11.15 -19.38
CA PRO A 274 5.02 12.34 -19.19
C PRO A 274 4.29 12.73 -20.47
N ALA A 275 3.06 13.23 -20.36
CA ALA A 275 2.50 14.02 -21.45
C ALA A 275 3.45 15.20 -21.68
N VAL A 276 4.34 15.08 -22.67
CA VAL A 276 5.31 16.12 -23.02
C VAL A 276 4.53 17.21 -23.72
N VAL A 277 4.36 18.32 -23.01
CA VAL A 277 3.66 19.47 -23.55
C VAL A 277 4.67 20.36 -24.26
N THR A 278 4.41 20.58 -25.54
CA THR A 278 5.19 21.48 -26.40
C THR A 278 4.30 22.62 -26.86
N GLY A 279 4.85 23.84 -26.90
CA GLY A 279 4.08 25.04 -27.22
C GLY A 279 3.33 25.60 -26.02
N ALA A 280 2.21 26.28 -26.28
CA ALA A 280 1.50 27.05 -25.26
C ALA A 280 0.36 26.23 -24.61
N VAL A 281 0.41 26.07 -23.30
CA VAL A 281 -0.68 25.57 -22.44
C VAL A 281 -1.62 26.72 -22.14
N ASN A 282 -2.88 26.60 -22.56
CA ASN A 282 -3.85 27.69 -22.48
C ASN A 282 -5.26 27.24 -22.07
N GLN A 283 -5.45 25.95 -21.77
CA GLN A 283 -6.76 25.43 -21.39
C GLN A 283 -6.70 24.62 -20.10
N THR A 284 -7.72 24.80 -19.25
CA THR A 284 -7.91 23.99 -18.05
C THR A 284 -8.01 22.51 -18.40
N GLY A 285 -7.35 21.67 -17.59
CA GLY A 285 -7.30 20.22 -17.80
C GLY A 285 -6.18 19.74 -18.72
N GLU A 286 -5.44 20.62 -19.39
CA GLU A 286 -4.23 20.25 -20.15
C GLU A 286 -3.10 19.75 -19.23
N LEU A 287 -3.13 20.14 -17.94
CA LEU A 287 -2.19 19.70 -16.90
C LEU A 287 -2.88 18.84 -15.82
N GLY A 288 -3.90 18.09 -16.22
CA GLY A 288 -4.69 17.24 -15.31
C GLY A 288 -5.76 17.98 -14.51
N THR A 289 -6.58 17.18 -13.81
CA THR A 289 -7.70 17.68 -12.99
C THR A 289 -7.70 16.98 -11.64
N ARG A 290 -8.37 17.54 -10.63
CA ARG A 290 -8.40 16.93 -9.29
C ARG A 290 -8.94 15.49 -9.27
N THR A 291 -9.87 15.15 -10.18
CA THR A 291 -10.45 13.81 -10.32
C THR A 291 -9.63 12.88 -11.19
N SER A 292 -8.85 13.43 -12.12
CA SER A 292 -7.93 12.71 -12.99
C SER A 292 -6.62 13.48 -13.05
N PRO A 293 -5.77 13.38 -12.00
CA PRO A 293 -4.47 14.04 -11.99
C PRO A 293 -3.62 13.51 -13.14
N GLN A 294 -2.68 14.31 -13.63
CA GLN A 294 -1.78 13.91 -14.73
C GLN A 294 -0.32 14.15 -14.38
N PHE A 295 0.54 13.32 -14.95
CA PHE A 295 1.99 13.55 -14.97
C PHE A 295 2.30 14.33 -16.26
N SER A 296 2.67 15.61 -16.12
CA SER A 296 2.87 16.54 -17.23
C SER A 296 4.30 17.09 -17.22
N ARG A 297 4.93 17.18 -18.40
CA ARG A 297 6.26 17.77 -18.56
C ARG A 297 6.20 18.95 -19.53
N LEU A 298 6.49 20.14 -19.04
CA LEU A 298 6.63 21.34 -19.86
C LEU A 298 8.04 21.36 -20.43
N ALA A 299 8.15 21.13 -21.74
CA ALA A 299 9.43 21.09 -22.44
C ALA A 299 9.98 22.50 -22.69
N SER A 300 11.29 22.61 -22.89
CA SER A 300 11.95 23.88 -23.21
C SER A 300 11.27 24.63 -24.36
N GLY A 301 11.04 25.94 -24.18
CA GLY A 301 10.34 26.79 -25.15
C GLY A 301 8.81 26.70 -25.11
N SER A 302 8.23 25.89 -24.21
CA SER A 302 6.80 25.94 -23.91
C SER A 302 6.43 27.17 -23.07
N SER A 303 5.15 27.52 -23.09
CA SER A 303 4.61 28.59 -22.26
C SER A 303 3.33 28.15 -21.57
N VAL A 304 3.13 28.64 -20.36
CA VAL A 304 1.88 28.53 -19.61
C VAL A 304 1.24 29.90 -19.65
N ALA A 305 0.15 30.04 -20.39
CA ALA A 305 -0.49 31.32 -20.66
C ALA A 305 -2.00 31.26 -20.43
N GLY A 306 -2.60 32.43 -20.18
CA GLY A 306 -4.01 32.54 -19.84
C GLY A 306 -4.34 32.17 -18.39
N ASN A 307 -5.59 31.80 -18.15
CA ASN A 307 -6.07 31.34 -16.84
C ASN A 307 -6.26 29.84 -16.91
N LEU A 308 -5.60 29.08 -16.03
CA LEU A 308 -5.69 27.62 -16.06
C LEU A 308 -5.66 27.00 -14.66
N SER A 309 -6.32 25.86 -14.56
CA SER A 309 -6.20 24.97 -13.42
C SER A 309 -5.60 23.63 -13.83
N GLY A 310 -4.69 23.12 -12.99
CA GLY A 310 -4.03 21.82 -13.19
C GLY A 310 -3.92 21.03 -11.90
N ALA A 311 -3.79 19.71 -12.00
CA ALA A 311 -3.51 18.87 -10.85
C ALA A 311 -2.71 17.61 -11.20
N GLY A 312 -1.80 17.23 -10.33
CA GLY A 312 -0.95 16.06 -10.48
C GLY A 312 0.53 16.36 -10.25
N VAL A 313 1.39 15.82 -11.11
CA VAL A 313 2.84 16.06 -11.06
C VAL A 313 3.24 16.88 -12.29
N LEU A 314 3.83 18.04 -12.05
CA LEU A 314 4.29 18.96 -13.10
C LEU A 314 5.81 19.04 -13.10
N VAL A 315 6.42 18.70 -14.22
CA VAL A 315 7.86 18.82 -14.44
C VAL A 315 8.10 20.00 -15.36
N VAL A 316 8.98 20.91 -14.96
CA VAL A 316 9.25 22.15 -15.69
C VAL A 316 10.71 22.19 -16.11
N GLU A 317 10.96 22.36 -17.40
CA GLU A 317 12.32 22.48 -17.95
C GLU A 317 12.85 23.92 -18.00
N ALA A 318 14.15 24.05 -18.25
CA ALA A 318 14.77 25.31 -18.60
C ALA A 318 14.11 25.95 -19.83
N GLY A 319 13.82 27.25 -19.73
CA GLY A 319 13.23 28.02 -20.83
C GLY A 319 11.71 27.92 -20.97
N VAL A 320 11.01 27.33 -20.00
CA VAL A 320 9.54 27.45 -19.89
C VAL A 320 9.16 28.82 -19.36
N SER A 321 8.15 29.45 -19.96
CA SER A 321 7.64 30.76 -19.53
C SER A 321 6.26 30.65 -18.89
N PHE A 322 6.04 31.35 -17.77
CA PHE A 322 4.75 31.45 -17.10
C PHE A 322 4.21 32.87 -17.31
N GLU A 323 3.28 33.03 -18.26
CA GLU A 323 2.75 34.32 -18.73
C GLU A 323 1.26 34.51 -18.37
N GLY A 324 0.75 33.71 -17.44
CA GLY A 324 -0.67 33.65 -17.06
C GLY A 324 -0.93 33.61 -15.54
N THR A 325 -2.19 33.40 -15.18
CA THR A 325 -2.60 33.11 -13.79
C THR A 325 -3.00 31.66 -13.69
N MET A 326 -2.28 30.86 -12.92
CA MET A 326 -2.61 29.44 -12.74
C MET A 326 -2.95 29.07 -11.31
N SER A 327 -3.84 28.10 -11.15
CA SER A 327 -4.02 27.36 -9.91
C SER A 327 -3.53 25.93 -10.13
N TYR A 328 -2.63 25.44 -9.29
CA TYR A 328 -2.09 24.09 -9.47
C TYR A 328 -2.10 23.31 -8.17
N GLU A 329 -2.61 22.09 -8.22
CA GLU A 329 -2.72 21.17 -7.08
C GLU A 329 -1.83 19.94 -7.26
N GLY A 330 -0.75 19.86 -6.49
CA GLY A 330 0.09 18.66 -6.42
C GLY A 330 1.57 19.00 -6.28
N LEU A 331 2.40 18.22 -6.97
CA LEU A 331 3.85 18.39 -6.91
C LEU A 331 4.36 19.11 -8.16
N VAL A 332 5.17 20.14 -7.98
CA VAL A 332 5.90 20.82 -9.06
C VAL A 332 7.39 20.56 -8.89
N ILE A 333 8.05 20.09 -9.95
CA ILE A 333 9.48 19.81 -9.99
C ILE A 333 10.10 20.70 -11.06
N LEU A 334 11.03 21.55 -10.64
CA LEU A 334 11.79 22.42 -11.53
C LEU A 334 13.13 21.75 -11.84
N MET A 335 13.30 21.36 -13.10
CA MET A 335 14.55 20.82 -13.60
C MET A 335 15.65 21.89 -13.58
N PRO A 336 16.92 21.49 -13.68
CA PRO A 336 18.04 22.42 -13.72
C PRO A 336 17.88 23.53 -14.75
N GLY A 337 18.04 24.78 -14.31
CA GLY A 337 17.89 25.97 -15.16
C GLY A 337 16.44 26.39 -15.42
N ALA A 338 15.45 25.69 -14.85
CA ALA A 338 14.07 26.10 -14.88
C ALA A 338 13.82 27.29 -13.93
N SER A 339 12.89 28.14 -14.33
CA SER A 339 12.43 29.26 -13.51
C SER A 339 10.92 29.19 -13.33
N LEU A 340 10.46 29.27 -12.09
CA LEU A 340 9.04 29.44 -11.78
C LEU A 340 8.82 30.88 -11.35
N ASN A 341 8.05 31.63 -12.14
CA ASN A 341 7.57 32.95 -11.76
C ASN A 341 6.09 32.87 -11.42
N THR A 342 5.75 33.05 -10.15
CA THR A 342 4.35 32.85 -9.71
C THR A 342 3.41 33.94 -10.19
N GLY A 343 3.84 35.20 -10.31
CA GLY A 343 3.00 36.31 -10.78
C GLY A 343 1.72 36.51 -9.94
N ASN A 344 0.58 36.00 -10.39
CA ASN A 344 -0.68 35.96 -9.63
C ASN A 344 -1.18 34.53 -9.35
N SER A 345 -0.36 33.53 -9.65
CA SER A 345 -0.67 32.10 -9.58
C SER A 345 -0.56 31.57 -8.16
N THR A 346 -1.35 30.54 -7.86
CA THR A 346 -1.33 29.86 -6.56
C THR A 346 -1.03 28.39 -6.75
N PHE A 347 -0.05 27.89 -6.00
CA PHE A 347 0.35 26.49 -5.99
C PHE A 347 -0.01 25.86 -4.65
N TYR A 348 -0.80 24.79 -4.68
CA TYR A 348 -1.16 23.97 -3.53
C TYR A 348 -0.41 22.65 -3.59
N GLY A 349 0.38 22.34 -2.57
CA GLY A 349 1.16 21.10 -2.49
C GLY A 349 2.62 21.39 -2.19
N ALA A 350 3.55 20.96 -3.02
CA ALA A 350 4.98 21.25 -2.82
C ALA A 350 5.66 21.63 -4.13
N VAL A 351 6.65 22.51 -4.04
CA VAL A 351 7.52 22.90 -5.16
C VAL A 351 8.96 22.50 -4.84
N ILE A 352 9.56 21.72 -5.73
CA ILE A 352 10.94 21.23 -5.60
C ILE A 352 11.79 21.86 -6.71
N GLY A 353 12.88 22.52 -6.33
CA GLY A 353 13.90 23.02 -7.27
C GLY A 353 15.14 22.15 -7.28
N LEU A 354 15.60 21.76 -8.48
CA LEU A 354 16.78 20.90 -8.67
C LEU A 354 17.94 21.66 -9.28
N ASP A 355 19.11 21.56 -8.67
CA ASP A 355 20.36 22.00 -9.27
C ASP A 355 20.93 20.92 -10.19
N GLY A 356 21.34 21.30 -11.40
CA GLY A 356 21.83 20.38 -12.44
C GLY A 356 23.28 19.99 -12.31
N GLN A 357 23.88 20.19 -11.15
CA GLN A 357 25.21 19.69 -10.86
C GLN A 357 25.18 18.15 -10.88
N VAL A 358 25.46 17.59 -12.06
CA VAL A 358 26.05 16.25 -12.16
C VAL A 358 27.43 16.36 -11.50
N LEU A 359 27.72 15.48 -10.54
CA LEU A 359 28.93 15.49 -9.70
C LEU A 359 30.27 15.53 -10.48
N ASP A 360 30.24 15.33 -11.80
CA ASP A 360 31.40 15.30 -12.69
C ASP A 360 31.51 16.51 -13.65
N ASP A 361 30.57 17.46 -13.66
CA ASP A 361 30.63 18.67 -14.49
C ASP A 361 30.42 19.98 -13.70
N PRO A 362 31.50 20.56 -13.13
CA PRO A 362 31.44 21.85 -12.41
C PRO A 362 31.17 23.05 -13.34
N SER A 363 31.00 22.86 -14.65
CA SER A 363 30.61 23.90 -15.60
C SER A 363 29.13 23.86 -16.01
N GLY A 364 28.40 22.81 -15.64
CA GLY A 364 26.95 22.67 -15.82
C GLY A 364 26.16 23.55 -14.84
N THR A 365 26.21 24.86 -15.02
CA THR A 365 25.50 25.85 -14.18
C THR A 365 24.06 26.03 -14.69
N GLY A 366 23.20 25.06 -14.39
CA GLY A 366 21.75 25.22 -14.50
C GLY A 366 21.18 25.77 -13.19
N SER A 367 21.32 27.06 -12.93
CA SER A 367 20.74 27.66 -11.72
C SER A 367 19.21 27.61 -11.77
N THR A 368 18.59 26.96 -10.80
CA THR A 368 17.14 26.87 -10.66
C THR A 368 16.65 27.98 -9.75
N ALA A 369 15.66 28.73 -10.24
CA ALA A 369 15.17 29.91 -9.56
C ALA A 369 13.66 29.81 -9.32
N ILE A 370 13.28 29.88 -8.05
CA ILE A 370 11.88 30.00 -7.62
C ILE A 370 11.67 31.47 -7.28
N THR A 371 11.03 32.20 -8.19
CA THR A 371 10.77 33.63 -8.00
C THR A 371 9.29 33.83 -7.72
N ILE A 372 8.98 34.24 -6.50
CA ILE A 372 7.63 34.64 -6.12
C ILE A 372 7.50 36.15 -6.33
N SER A 373 6.77 36.55 -7.36
CA SER A 373 6.53 37.96 -7.69
C SER A 373 5.04 38.29 -7.63
N GLY A 374 4.70 39.59 -7.56
CA GLY A 374 3.31 40.03 -7.55
C GLY A 374 2.50 39.52 -6.34
N ASN A 375 1.38 38.86 -6.64
CA ASN A 375 0.44 38.28 -5.66
C ASN A 375 0.48 36.76 -5.62
N GLY A 376 1.46 36.14 -6.27
CA GLY A 376 1.57 34.69 -6.35
C GLY A 376 1.93 34.05 -5.01
N GLU A 377 1.48 32.82 -4.83
CA GLU A 377 1.59 32.10 -3.55
C GLU A 377 1.94 30.63 -3.75
N ILE A 378 2.73 30.09 -2.82
CA ILE A 378 3.02 28.66 -2.70
C ILE A 378 2.55 28.24 -1.30
N ARG A 379 1.57 27.36 -1.24
CA ARG A 379 0.91 26.89 -0.03
C ARG A 379 1.13 25.39 0.09
N PHE A 380 1.68 24.95 1.21
CA PHE A 380 1.74 23.53 1.48
C PHE A 380 0.33 22.95 1.57
N SER A 381 0.11 21.80 0.93
CA SER A 381 -1.20 21.11 0.97
C SER A 381 -1.00 19.60 0.91
N SER A 382 -1.21 18.94 2.05
CA SER A 382 -1.24 17.49 2.14
C SER A 382 -2.33 16.90 1.24
N GLN A 383 -3.48 17.58 1.18
CA GLN A 383 -4.61 17.18 0.35
C GLN A 383 -4.29 17.21 -1.15
N ALA A 384 -3.56 18.22 -1.62
CA ALA A 384 -3.15 18.31 -3.03
C ALA A 384 -2.16 17.20 -3.39
N LEU A 385 -1.19 16.94 -2.50
CA LEU A 385 -0.22 15.85 -2.66
C LEU A 385 -0.91 14.47 -2.64
N ASP A 386 -1.85 14.24 -1.72
CA ASP A 386 -2.66 13.01 -1.67
C ASP A 386 -3.48 12.79 -2.94
N ASN A 387 -4.03 13.85 -3.53
CA ASN A 387 -4.71 13.75 -4.82
C ASN A 387 -3.74 13.35 -5.93
N ALA A 388 -2.54 13.95 -5.98
CA ALA A 388 -1.52 13.66 -6.96
C ALA A 388 -0.90 12.24 -6.78
N ARG A 389 -0.80 11.73 -5.55
CA ARG A 389 -0.31 10.36 -5.25
C ARG A 389 -1.09 9.27 -5.97
N ARG A 390 -2.34 9.52 -6.38
CA ARG A 390 -3.13 8.55 -7.19
C ARG A 390 -2.45 8.20 -8.52
N LEU A 391 -1.59 9.08 -9.06
CA LEU A 391 -0.78 8.81 -10.26
C LEU A 391 0.28 7.74 -10.03
N LEU A 392 0.81 7.71 -8.82
CA LEU A 392 1.99 6.94 -8.49
C LEU A 392 1.66 5.45 -8.21
N GLY A 393 0.37 5.07 -8.19
CA GLY A 393 -0.05 3.70 -7.92
C GLY A 393 0.08 3.31 -6.43
N PRO A 394 -0.49 2.16 -6.03
CA PRO A 394 -0.38 1.68 -4.65
C PRO A 394 1.07 1.28 -4.31
N ALA A 395 1.40 1.23 -3.01
CA ALA A 395 2.63 0.61 -2.55
C ALA A 395 2.74 -0.83 -3.08
N GLY A 396 3.90 -1.18 -3.60
CA GLY A 396 4.16 -2.54 -4.06
C GLY A 396 4.30 -3.47 -2.87
N VAL A 397 3.32 -4.34 -2.66
CA VAL A 397 3.40 -5.41 -1.65
C VAL A 397 3.78 -6.69 -2.37
N GLU A 398 5.00 -7.17 -2.13
CA GLU A 398 5.48 -8.43 -2.70
C GLU A 398 5.45 -9.54 -1.64
N VAL A 399 4.76 -10.64 -1.92
CA VAL A 399 4.82 -11.84 -1.08
C VAL A 399 6.06 -12.65 -1.46
N LEU A 400 7.09 -12.59 -0.62
CA LEU A 400 8.40 -13.22 -0.87
C LEU A 400 8.38 -14.72 -0.55
N SER A 401 7.62 -15.13 0.46
CA SER A 401 7.48 -16.54 0.82
C SER A 401 6.17 -16.80 1.55
N TRP A 402 5.65 -18.01 1.40
CA TRP A 402 4.44 -18.47 2.07
C TRP A 402 4.66 -19.86 2.65
N ARG A 403 4.42 -20.03 3.95
CA ARG A 403 4.67 -21.28 4.67
C ARG A 403 3.55 -21.61 5.65
N HIS A 404 3.02 -22.81 5.53
CA HIS A 404 2.13 -23.39 6.55
C HIS A 404 2.97 -24.07 7.65
N LEU A 405 2.63 -23.82 8.91
CA LEU A 405 3.32 -24.36 10.10
C LEU A 405 2.53 -25.47 10.80
#